data_AF-A0A925RUY0-F1
#
_entry.id   AF-A0A925RUY0-F1
#
_cell.length_a   1.000
_cell.length_b   1.000
_cell.length_c   1.000
_cell.angle_alpha   90.00
_cell.angle_beta   90.00
_cell.angle_gamma   90.00
#
_symmetry.space_group_name_H-M   'P 1'
#
loop_
_entity.id
_entity.type
_entity.pdbx_description
1 polymer ?
#
loop_
_entity_poly.entity_id
_entity_poly.type
_entity_poly.pdbx_seq_one_letter_code
_entity_poly.pdbx_strand_id
1 'polypeptide(L)' 'MRQLIKQRDIINDTWKYVDEDATAVAVIIPLARFQQERDQWLTSTAILGVRLAPTDDVDALQGDL' A
#
# COMPACT_ATOMS: atom_id res chain seq x y z
N MET A 1 4.57 -14.90 -10.08
CA MET A 1 3.25 -14.21 -10.11
C MET A 1 2.38 -14.87 -9.06
N ARG A 2 1.85 -14.10 -8.10
CA ARG A 2 0.95 -14.63 -7.05
C ARG A 2 -0.50 -14.49 -7.55
N GLN A 3 -1.35 -15.46 -7.24
CA GLN A 3 -2.77 -15.46 -7.61
C GLN A 3 -3.59 -15.60 -6.34
N LEU A 4 -4.66 -14.82 -6.23
CA LEU A 4 -5.56 -14.81 -5.07
C LEU A 4 -6.96 -15.20 -5.52
N ILE A 5 -7.69 -15.90 -4.65
CA ILE A 5 -9.12 -16.12 -4.85
C ILE A 5 -9.85 -15.05 -4.04
N LYS A 6 -10.55 -14.14 -4.72
CA LYS A 6 -11.38 -13.11 -4.11
C LYS A 6 -12.77 -13.19 -4.71
N GLN A 7 -13.80 -13.23 -3.87
CA GLN A 7 -15.21 -13.30 -4.31
C GLN A 7 -15.51 -14.48 -5.27
N ARG A 8 -14.78 -15.60 -5.13
CA ARG A 8 -14.84 -16.79 -6.01
C ARG A 8 -14.18 -16.62 -7.39
N ASP A 9 -13.52 -15.50 -7.64
CA ASP A 9 -12.71 -15.26 -8.84
C ASP A 9 -11.22 -15.38 -8.54
N ILE A 10 -10.46 -15.89 -9.51
CA ILE A 10 -9.00 -15.91 -9.46
C ILE A 10 -8.50 -14.57 -10.02
N ILE A 11 -7.94 -13.74 -9.15
CA ILE A 11 -7.34 -12.46 -9.50
C ILE A 11 -5.81 -12.56 -9.43
N ASN A 12 -5.14 -11.83 -10.31
CA ASN A 12 -3.69 -11.65 -10.19
C ASN A 12 -3.39 -10.73 -9.01
N ASP A 13 -2.54 -11.22 -8.10
CA ASP A 13 -2.02 -10.41 -7.01
C ASP A 13 -0.90 -9.54 -7.55
N THR A 14 -1.24 -8.30 -7.87
CA THR A 14 -0.29 -7.28 -8.33
C THR A 14 0.27 -6.46 -7.19
N TRP A 15 -0.21 -6.67 -5.96
CA TRP A 15 0.26 -5.98 -4.77
C TRP A 15 1.60 -6.53 -4.33
N LYS A 16 2.51 -5.62 -4.00
CA LYS A 16 3.80 -5.98 -3.41
C LYS A 16 4.11 -5.08 -2.24
N TYR A 17 4.89 -5.56 -1.28
CA TYR A 17 5.42 -4.67 -0.27
C TYR A 17 6.48 -3.75 -0.87
N VAL A 18 6.58 -2.52 -0.38
CA VAL A 18 7.60 -1.56 -0.82
C VAL A 18 9.01 -2.09 -0.66
N ASP A 19 9.24 -2.90 0.38
CA ASP A 19 10.53 -3.54 0.65
C ASP A 19 10.83 -4.70 -0.31
N GLU A 20 9.80 -5.26 -0.96
CA GLU A 20 9.96 -6.26 -2.02
C GLU A 20 10.21 -5.58 -3.38
N ASP A 21 9.42 -4.55 -3.72
CA ASP A 21 9.46 -3.87 -5.01
C ASP A 21 8.73 -2.53 -4.97
N ALA A 22 9.48 -1.45 -4.72
CA ALA A 22 8.94 -0.09 -4.69
C ALA A 22 8.47 0.42 -6.07
N THR A 23 8.79 -0.29 -7.16
CA THR A 23 8.39 0.10 -8.53
C THR A 23 7.11 -0.59 -9.00
N ALA A 24 6.51 -1.45 -8.17
CA ALA A 24 5.28 -2.13 -8.52
C ALA A 24 4.13 -1.12 -8.73
N VAL A 25 3.18 -1.51 -9.58
CA VAL A 25 2.01 -0.68 -9.90
C VAL A 25 1.06 -0.55 -8.70
N ALA A 26 1.10 -1.50 -7.77
CA ALA A 26 0.38 -1.46 -6.50
C ALA A 26 1.32 -1.85 -5.34
N VAL A 27 1.56 -0.93 -4.41
CA VAL A 27 2.57 -1.07 -3.36
C VAL A 27 1.94 -0.93 -1.98
N ILE A 28 2.32 -1.82 -1.07
CA ILE A 28 1.96 -1.78 0.34
C ILE A 28 3.14 -1.21 1.14
N ILE A 29 2.91 -0.09 1.81
CA ILE A 29 3.88 0.61 2.66
C ILE A 29 3.40 0.65 4.12
N PRO A 30 4.27 0.50 5.13
CA PRO A 30 3.90 0.72 6.53
C PRO A 30 3.52 2.20 6.78
N LEU A 31 2.57 2.44 7.71
CA LEU A 31 2.13 3.81 8.04
C LEU A 31 3.30 4.73 8.43
N ALA A 32 4.22 4.26 9.26
CA ALA A 32 5.38 5.05 9.69
C ALA A 32 6.24 5.53 8.51
N ARG A 33 6.38 4.71 7.47
CA ARG A 33 7.15 5.05 6.26
C ARG A 33 6.35 5.96 5.33
N PHE A 34 5.04 5.72 5.20
CA PHE A 34 4.16 6.62 4.48
C PHE A 34 4.23 8.05 5.02
N GLN A 35 4.19 8.22 6.34
CA GLN A 35 4.26 9.55 6.95
C GLN A 35 5.61 10.23 6.73
N GLN A 36 6.72 9.48 6.70
CA GLN A 36 8.06 10.04 6.45
C GLN A 36 8.26 10.47 4.99
N GLU A 37 7.71 9.73 4.04
CA GLU A 37 7.92 9.91 2.60
C GLU A 37 6.63 10.36 1.89
N ARG A 38 5.72 11.01 2.62
CA ARG A 38 4.32 11.24 2.20
C ARG A 38 4.20 11.94 0.85
N ASP A 39 4.89 13.06 0.67
CA ASP A 39 4.81 13.86 -0.56
C ASP A 39 5.30 13.07 -1.80
N GLN A 40 6.29 12.20 -1.62
CA GLN A 40 6.80 11.33 -2.69
C GLN A 40 5.77 10.26 -3.07
N TRP A 41 5.07 9.69 -2.10
CA TRP A 41 4.04 8.69 -2.36
C TRP A 41 2.74 9.30 -2.92
N LEU A 42 2.34 10.48 -2.45
CA LEU A 42 1.18 11.22 -2.99
C LEU A 42 1.38 11.69 -4.43
N THR A 43 2.62 11.90 -4.86
CA THR A 43 2.96 12.25 -6.25
C THR A 43 3.23 11.03 -7.13
N SER A 44 3.27 9.83 -6.55
CA SER A 44 3.45 8.60 -7.29
C SER A 44 2.18 8.23 -8.07
N THR A 45 2.35 7.67 -9.26
CA THR A 45 1.24 7.11 -10.06
C THR A 45 0.88 5.69 -9.65
N ALA A 46 1.59 5.11 -8.68
CA ALA A 46 1.33 3.76 -8.17
C ALA A 46 0.10 3.74 -7.24
N ILE A 47 -0.65 2.65 -7.26
CA ILE A 47 -1.74 2.39 -6.32
C ILE A 47 -1.12 2.14 -4.94
N LEU A 48 -1.44 3.01 -3.99
CA LEU A 48 -0.89 2.96 -2.65
C LEU A 48 -1.79 2.16 -1.70
N GLY A 49 -1.21 1.26 -0.93
CA GLY A 49 -1.84 0.60 0.20
C GLY A 49 -1.04 0.89 1.46
N VAL A 50 -1.70 1.32 2.52
CA VAL A 50 -1.03 1.56 3.80
C VAL A 50 -1.30 0.36 4.72
N ARG A 51 -0.22 -0.28 5.18
CA ARG A 51 -0.27 -1.31 6.22
C ARG A 51 -0.29 -0.64 7.59
N LEU A 52 -1.39 -0.86 8.30
CA LEU A 52 -1.61 -0.40 9.67
C LEU A 52 -1.23 -1.52 10.64
N ALA A 53 -0.39 -1.22 11.63
CA ALA A 53 -0.19 -2.04 12.80
C ALA A 53 -1.35 -1.88 13.79
N PRO A 54 -1.54 -2.80 14.75
CA PRO A 54 -2.64 -2.71 15.72
C PRO A 54 -2.61 -1.45 16.60
N THR A 55 -1.44 -0.81 16.72
CA THR A 55 -1.21 0.42 17.47
C THR A 55 -1.28 1.68 16.61
N ASP A 56 -1.36 1.52 15.29
CA ASP A 56 -1.40 2.65 14.36
C ASP A 56 -2.81 3.24 14.32
N ASP A 57 -2.86 4.57 14.40
CA ASP A 57 -4.11 5.31 14.33
C ASP A 57 -4.51 5.55 12.87
N VAL A 58 -5.69 5.07 12.48
CA VAL A 58 -6.23 5.28 11.13
C VAL A 58 -6.60 6.74 10.91
N ASP A 59 -6.94 7.47 11.97
CA ASP A 59 -7.25 8.90 11.87
C ASP A 59 -6.03 9.73 11.45
N ALA A 60 -4.81 9.20 11.62
CA ALA A 60 -3.60 9.84 11.12
C ALA A 60 -3.51 9.85 9.58
N LEU A 61 -4.36 9.10 8.88
CA LEU A 61 -4.50 9.13 7.42
C LEU A 61 -5.66 10.03 6.95
N GLN A 62 -6.53 10.48 7.85
CA GLN A 62 -7.62 11.39 7.48
C GLN A 62 -7.02 12.75 7.06
N GLY A 63 -7.16 13.07 5.77
CA GLY A 63 -6.64 14.31 5.17
C GLY A 63 -5.65 14.09 4.03
N ASP A 64 -5.10 12.86 3.91
CA ASP A 64 -4.17 12.48 2.84
C ASP A 64 -4.79 11.52 1.80
N LEU A 65 -6.06 11.11 2.01
CA LEU A 65 -6.85 10.21 1.14
C LEU A 65 -8.08 10.92 0.55
#